data_AF-A0A957YTD6-F1
#
_entry.id   AF-A0A957YTD6-F1
#
_cell.length_a   1.000
_cell.length_b   1.000
_cell.length_c   1.000
_cell.angle_alpha   90.00
_cell.angle_beta   90.00
_cell.angle_gamma   90.00
#
_symmetry.space_group_name_H-M   'P 1'
#
loop_
_entity.id
_entity.type
_entity.pdbx_description
1 polymer ?
#
loop_
_entity_poly.entity_id
_entity_poly.type
_entity_poly.pdbx_seq_one_letter_code
_entity_poly.pdbx_strand_id
1 'polypeptide(L)'
;TLVVEVLYKKLAQLMYRAKDRPGKHESLEGIEHLDKVIEIDQSPIGRTPRSNPATYVGLFTYIRDLFATLPEAKTRGYKPGRFSFNVKGGRCEACQGDGIIRIEMQFLPDVYVPCEECKGKRYNRETLEVKFRGKSIADVLNMTVEDGLEFFANIPRIRNKLETLNAVGLSYIRLG
;
A
#
# COMPACT_ATOMS: atom_id res chain seq x y z
N THR A 1 -10.28 5.42 27.08
CA THR A 1 -11.75 5.69 27.12
C THR A 1 -12.52 4.38 27.13
N LEU A 2 -13.81 4.36 27.48
CA LEU A 2 -14.64 3.15 27.53
C LEU A 2 -14.51 2.25 26.28
N VAL A 3 -14.56 2.83 25.09
CA VAL A 3 -14.54 2.09 23.82
C VAL A 3 -13.23 1.33 23.61
N VAL A 4 -12.09 1.99 23.69
CA VAL A 4 -10.78 1.38 23.42
C VAL A 4 -10.25 0.61 24.63
N GLU A 5 -10.26 1.23 25.81
CA GLU A 5 -9.59 0.70 27.00
C GLU A 5 -10.37 -0.43 27.67
N VAL A 6 -11.69 -0.49 27.50
CA VAL A 6 -12.53 -1.51 28.14
C VAL A 6 -13.14 -2.43 27.10
N LEU A 7 -14.00 -1.90 26.23
CA LEU A 7 -14.79 -2.72 25.31
C LEU A 7 -13.92 -3.46 24.29
N TYR A 8 -13.08 -2.74 23.55
CA TYR A 8 -12.19 -3.36 22.56
C TYR A 8 -11.21 -4.34 23.21
N LYS A 9 -10.46 -3.93 24.25
CA LYS A 9 -9.51 -4.82 24.95
C LYS A 9 -10.18 -6.08 25.50
N LYS A 10 -11.39 -5.96 26.06
CA LYS A 10 -12.15 -7.12 26.57
C LYS A 10 -12.58 -8.06 25.44
N LEU A 11 -13.14 -7.53 24.35
CA LEU A 11 -13.53 -8.32 23.18
C LEU A 11 -12.31 -8.97 22.50
N ALA A 12 -11.22 -8.25 22.33
CA ALA A 12 -9.98 -8.75 21.74
C ALA A 12 -9.33 -9.85 22.61
N GLN A 13 -9.41 -9.73 23.94
CA GLN A 13 -8.97 -10.77 24.87
C GLN A 13 -9.78 -12.06 24.69
N LEU A 14 -11.11 -11.95 24.55
CA LEU A 14 -12.00 -13.11 24.43
C LEU A 14 -11.92 -13.77 23.03
N MET A 15 -11.90 -12.98 21.97
CA MET A 15 -11.93 -13.47 20.58
C MET A 15 -10.55 -13.87 20.07
N TYR A 16 -9.49 -13.16 20.47
CA TYR A 16 -8.15 -13.31 19.89
C TYR A 16 -7.07 -13.64 20.92
N ARG A 17 -7.41 -13.81 22.20
CA ARG A 17 -6.46 -14.06 23.30
C ARG A 17 -5.41 -12.94 23.42
N ALA A 18 -5.82 -11.70 23.15
CA ALA A 18 -4.98 -10.53 23.35
C ALA A 18 -4.50 -10.43 24.81
N LYS A 19 -3.26 -9.96 25.01
CA LYS A 19 -2.61 -9.88 26.34
C LYS A 19 -2.95 -8.59 27.09
N ASP A 20 -3.45 -7.58 26.39
CA ASP A 20 -3.75 -6.28 26.98
C ASP A 20 -4.86 -6.40 28.02
N ARG A 21 -4.60 -5.83 29.20
CA ARG A 21 -5.56 -5.87 30.30
C ARG A 21 -6.65 -4.82 30.04
N PRO A 22 -7.93 -5.22 29.95
CA PRO A 22 -9.01 -4.26 29.85
C PRO A 22 -9.13 -3.42 31.13
N GLY A 23 -9.60 -2.18 30.99
CA GLY A 23 -9.93 -1.32 32.11
C GLY A 23 -11.03 -1.92 33.00
N LYS A 24 -11.23 -1.33 34.18
CA LYS A 24 -12.21 -1.81 35.17
C LYS A 24 -13.63 -1.82 34.57
N HIS A 25 -14.30 -2.96 34.65
CA HIS A 25 -15.69 -3.20 34.27
C HIS A 25 -16.22 -4.39 35.07
N GLU A 26 -17.54 -4.52 35.19
CA GLU A 26 -18.20 -5.61 35.90
C GLU A 26 -18.42 -6.81 34.99
N SER A 27 -19.23 -6.65 33.94
CA SER A 27 -19.55 -7.68 32.96
C SER A 27 -19.65 -7.11 31.54
N LEU A 28 -19.63 -8.00 30.55
CA LEU A 28 -19.91 -7.71 29.15
C LEU A 28 -20.79 -8.85 28.63
N GLU A 29 -21.99 -8.52 28.16
CA GLU A 29 -23.04 -9.46 27.72
C GLU A 29 -23.31 -9.32 26.21
N GLY A 30 -23.89 -10.34 25.58
CA GLY A 30 -24.22 -10.32 24.14
C GLY A 30 -23.03 -10.57 23.21
N ILE A 31 -21.92 -11.09 23.74
CA ILE A 31 -20.69 -11.36 22.99
C ILE A 31 -20.91 -12.51 21.99
N GLU A 32 -21.83 -13.42 22.28
CA GLU A 32 -22.26 -14.52 21.42
C GLU A 32 -22.83 -14.06 20.06
N HIS A 33 -23.20 -12.78 19.94
CA HIS A 33 -23.67 -12.20 18.67
C HIS A 33 -22.52 -11.66 17.79
N LEU A 34 -21.28 -11.75 18.25
CA LEU A 34 -20.12 -11.16 17.59
C LEU A 34 -19.10 -12.23 17.21
N ASP A 35 -18.75 -12.29 15.93
CA ASP A 35 -17.69 -13.18 15.45
C ASP A 35 -16.29 -12.54 15.55
N LYS A 36 -16.22 -11.22 15.37
CA LYS A 36 -14.97 -10.46 15.25
C LYS A 36 -15.12 -9.05 15.79
N VAL A 37 -14.04 -8.55 16.38
CA VAL A 37 -13.84 -7.14 16.70
C VAL A 37 -12.65 -6.60 15.91
N ILE A 38 -12.78 -5.40 15.33
CA ILE A 38 -11.70 -4.73 14.58
C ILE A 38 -11.63 -3.29 15.08
N GLU A 39 -10.47 -2.89 15.59
CA GLU A 39 -10.16 -1.49 15.87
C GLU A 39 -9.53 -0.86 14.64
N ILE A 40 -10.07 0.28 14.21
CA ILE A 40 -9.51 1.12 13.15
C ILE A 40 -9.09 2.43 13.80
N ASP A 41 -7.80 2.70 13.84
CA ASP A 41 -7.21 3.86 14.48
C ASP A 41 -6.42 4.74 13.49
N GLN A 42 -5.72 5.74 14.01
CA GLN A 42 -4.86 6.64 13.23
C GLN A 42 -3.38 6.23 13.24
N SER A 43 -3.09 4.98 13.63
CA SER A 43 -1.72 4.49 13.56
C SER A 43 -1.25 4.45 12.08
N PRO A 44 0.03 4.75 11.80
CA PRO A 44 0.52 4.73 10.44
C PRO A 44 0.36 3.35 9.78
N ILE A 45 -0.15 3.32 8.54
CA ILE A 45 -0.31 2.09 7.75
C ILE A 45 1.00 1.31 7.54
N GLY A 46 2.13 1.99 7.65
CA GLY A 46 3.45 1.40 7.65
C GLY A 46 4.51 2.44 8.04
N ARG A 47 5.70 1.95 8.41
CA ARG A 47 6.81 2.79 8.88
C ARG A 47 7.88 3.05 7.82
N THR A 48 7.67 2.57 6.60
CA THR A 48 8.64 2.68 5.50
C THR A 48 7.98 3.30 4.28
N PRO A 49 8.76 3.96 3.39
CA PRO A 49 8.27 4.51 2.11
C PRO A 49 7.66 3.46 1.17
N ARG A 50 7.85 2.16 1.47
CA ARG A 50 7.30 1.03 0.70
C ARG A 50 5.83 0.77 0.99
N SER A 51 5.32 1.29 2.11
CA SER A 51 3.93 1.18 2.50
C SER A 51 3.18 2.38 1.94
N ASN A 52 2.24 2.10 1.04
CA ASN A 52 1.45 3.12 0.35
C ASN A 52 0.02 2.59 0.15
N PRO A 53 -0.93 3.45 -0.27
CA PRO A 53 -2.32 3.04 -0.41
C PRO A 53 -2.50 1.78 -1.29
N ALA A 54 -1.83 1.72 -2.44
CA ALA A 54 -1.96 0.59 -3.35
C ALA A 54 -1.44 -0.73 -2.78
N THR A 55 -0.34 -0.71 -2.01
CA THR A 55 0.20 -1.90 -1.34
C THR A 55 -0.67 -2.30 -0.15
N TYR A 56 -1.16 -1.33 0.63
CA TYR A 56 -1.95 -1.56 1.83
C TYR A 56 -3.30 -2.23 1.54
N VAL A 57 -4.05 -1.74 0.55
CA VAL A 57 -5.34 -2.35 0.17
C VAL A 57 -5.19 -3.58 -0.74
N GLY A 58 -3.95 -4.02 -1.01
CA GLY A 58 -3.64 -5.14 -1.91
C GLY A 58 -3.98 -4.87 -3.38
N LEU A 59 -4.15 -3.61 -3.77
CA LEU A 59 -4.41 -3.21 -5.16
C LEU A 59 -3.18 -3.46 -6.06
N PHE A 60 -1.98 -3.21 -5.54
CA PHE A 60 -0.74 -3.23 -6.30
C PHE A 60 -0.44 -4.60 -6.92
N THR A 61 -0.91 -5.71 -6.32
CA THR A 61 -0.77 -7.05 -6.90
C THR A 61 -1.47 -7.16 -8.25
N TYR A 62 -2.72 -6.69 -8.36
CA TYR A 62 -3.47 -6.73 -9.62
C TYR A 62 -2.84 -5.83 -10.69
N ILE A 63 -2.28 -4.69 -10.29
CA ILE A 63 -1.54 -3.81 -11.21
C ILE A 63 -0.30 -4.53 -11.75
N ARG A 64 0.50 -5.15 -10.89
CA ARG A 64 1.70 -5.89 -11.34
C ARG A 64 1.36 -7.06 -12.25
N ASP A 65 0.28 -7.79 -11.94
CA ASP A 65 -0.18 -8.89 -12.78
C ASP A 65 -0.60 -8.40 -14.16
N LEU A 66 -1.37 -7.30 -14.22
CA LEU A 66 -1.75 -6.65 -15.47
C LEU A 66 -0.51 -6.27 -16.30
N PHE A 67 0.47 -5.58 -15.72
CA PHE A 67 1.68 -5.17 -16.43
C PHE A 67 2.48 -6.36 -16.96
N ALA A 68 2.52 -7.49 -16.24
CA ALA A 68 3.15 -8.72 -16.71
C ALA A 68 2.42 -9.39 -17.89
N THR A 69 1.14 -9.07 -18.11
CA THR A 69 0.38 -9.62 -19.24
C THR A 69 0.60 -8.87 -20.57
N LEU A 70 1.23 -7.69 -20.53
CA LEU A 70 1.42 -6.84 -21.70
C LEU A 70 2.37 -7.49 -22.73
N PRO A 71 2.18 -7.24 -24.04
CA PRO A 71 3.02 -7.83 -25.09
C PRO A 71 4.53 -7.57 -24.87
N GLU A 72 4.91 -6.35 -24.53
CA GLU A 72 6.30 -5.96 -24.30
C GLU A 72 6.90 -6.69 -23.08
N ALA A 73 6.10 -6.87 -22.03
CA ALA A 73 6.49 -7.63 -20.85
C ALA A 73 6.67 -9.11 -21.19
N LYS A 74 5.73 -9.70 -21.92
CA LYS A 74 5.77 -11.10 -22.36
C LYS A 74 6.97 -11.40 -23.24
N THR A 75 7.24 -10.57 -24.24
CA THR A 75 8.40 -10.72 -25.14
C THR A 75 9.72 -10.68 -24.39
N ARG A 76 9.82 -9.87 -23.33
CA ARG A 76 11.01 -9.76 -22.47
C ARG A 76 11.04 -10.78 -21.33
N GLY A 77 10.04 -11.67 -21.23
CA GLY A 77 9.93 -12.66 -20.15
C GLY A 77 9.68 -12.06 -18.75
N TYR A 78 9.15 -10.83 -18.68
CA TYR A 78 8.89 -10.15 -17.41
C TYR A 78 7.68 -10.74 -16.69
N LYS A 79 7.91 -11.14 -15.44
CA LYS A 79 6.90 -11.64 -14.51
C LYS A 79 6.41 -10.52 -13.57
N PRO A 80 5.32 -10.70 -12.81
CA PRO A 80 4.82 -9.69 -11.86
C PRO A 80 5.87 -9.21 -10.83
N GLY A 81 6.91 -10.02 -10.57
CA GLY A 81 8.04 -9.63 -9.73
C GLY A 81 8.87 -8.48 -10.32
N ARG A 82 9.02 -8.39 -11.65
CA ARG A 82 9.72 -7.28 -12.32
C ARG A 82 9.09 -5.93 -11.98
N PHE A 83 7.77 -5.92 -11.82
CA PHE A 83 6.96 -4.73 -11.55
C PHE A 83 6.82 -4.42 -10.05
N SER A 84 7.52 -5.14 -9.17
CA SER A 84 7.54 -4.85 -7.74
C SER A 84 8.80 -4.08 -7.37
N PHE A 85 8.65 -2.90 -6.77
CA PHE A 85 9.78 -2.14 -6.21
C PHE A 85 10.39 -2.82 -4.96
N ASN A 86 9.71 -3.81 -4.37
CA ASN A 86 10.17 -4.51 -3.18
C ASN A 86 11.19 -5.62 -3.46
N VAL A 87 11.35 -6.06 -4.71
CA VAL A 87 12.22 -7.19 -5.08
C VAL A 87 13.23 -6.80 -6.14
N LYS A 88 14.40 -7.46 -6.11
CA LYS A 88 15.43 -7.27 -7.13
C LYS A 88 14.93 -7.63 -8.52
N GLY A 89 15.45 -6.95 -9.53
CA GLY A 89 15.20 -7.26 -10.94
C GLY A 89 14.73 -6.04 -11.72
N GLY A 90 13.59 -5.45 -11.37
CA GLY A 90 13.05 -4.27 -12.07
C GLY A 90 13.05 -2.96 -11.26
N ARG A 91 13.26 -3.04 -9.94
CA ARG A 91 13.44 -1.86 -9.10
C ARG A 91 14.75 -1.13 -9.42
N CYS A 92 14.84 0.13 -9.02
CA CYS A 92 16.10 0.85 -9.01
C CYS A 92 16.97 0.31 -7.86
N GLU A 93 18.17 -0.17 -8.17
CA GLU A 93 19.05 -0.76 -7.16
C GLU A 93 19.76 0.29 -6.30
N ALA A 94 20.04 1.51 -6.81
CA ALA A 94 20.66 2.57 -6.01
C ALA A 94 19.83 2.99 -4.79
N CYS A 95 18.51 3.08 -4.94
CA CYS A 95 17.60 3.34 -3.81
C CYS A 95 16.88 2.08 -3.30
N GLN A 96 17.27 0.89 -3.78
CA GLN A 96 16.63 -0.38 -3.46
C GLN A 96 15.10 -0.40 -3.62
N GLY A 97 14.57 0.44 -4.52
CA GLY A 97 13.14 0.60 -4.79
C GLY A 97 12.40 1.62 -3.91
N ASP A 98 13.07 2.33 -3.00
CA ASP A 98 12.41 3.31 -2.14
C ASP A 98 12.08 4.61 -2.89
N GLY A 99 12.89 4.96 -3.90
CA GLY A 99 12.78 6.21 -4.67
C GLY A 99 13.38 7.42 -3.97
N ILE A 100 13.74 7.28 -2.70
CA ILE A 100 14.43 8.26 -1.89
C ILE A 100 15.69 7.63 -1.28
N ILE A 101 16.68 8.45 -0.96
CA ILE A 101 17.89 8.08 -0.23
C ILE A 101 17.83 8.77 1.13
N ARG A 102 18.04 8.00 2.19
CA ARG A 102 18.12 8.51 3.56
C ARG A 102 19.58 8.89 3.86
N ILE A 103 19.81 10.15 4.19
CA ILE A 103 21.10 10.68 4.61
C ILE A 103 21.04 10.80 6.13
N GLU A 104 21.80 9.94 6.81
CA GLU A 104 21.89 9.95 8.27
C GLU A 104 22.72 11.16 8.72
N MET A 105 22.15 11.91 9.68
CA MET A 105 22.78 13.09 10.25
C MET A 105 23.11 12.82 11.72
N GLN A 106 24.33 13.14 12.15
CA GLN A 106 24.80 12.77 13.50
C GLN A 106 24.02 13.44 14.64
N PHE A 107 23.49 14.64 14.41
CA PHE A 107 22.85 15.46 15.44
C PHE A 107 21.48 16.03 15.02
N LEU A 108 21.05 15.74 13.79
CA LEU A 108 19.81 16.24 13.22
C LEU A 108 18.94 15.05 12.77
N PRO A 109 17.63 15.25 12.58
CA PRO A 109 16.79 14.25 11.93
C PRO A 109 17.34 13.89 10.55
N ASP A 110 17.23 12.61 10.19
CA ASP A 110 17.61 12.12 8.86
C ASP A 110 16.91 12.91 7.75
N VAL A 111 17.67 13.20 6.69
CA VAL A 111 17.15 13.89 5.51
C VAL A 111 16.86 12.87 4.42
N TYR A 112 15.72 13.03 3.75
CA TYR A 112 15.31 12.18 2.63
C TYR A 112 15.40 12.98 1.33
N VAL A 113 16.28 12.54 0.44
CA VAL A 113 16.44 13.15 -0.89
C VAL A 113 15.91 12.23 -1.98
N PRO A 114 15.31 12.74 -3.06
CA PRO A 114 14.98 11.92 -4.22
C PRO A 114 16.21 11.20 -4.75
N CYS A 115 16.07 9.92 -5.10
CA CYS A 115 17.14 9.15 -5.72
C CYS A 115 17.53 9.77 -7.07
N GLU A 116 18.80 10.10 -7.27
CA GLU A 116 19.28 10.75 -8.49
C GLU A 116 19.15 9.86 -9.74
N GLU A 117 19.32 8.54 -9.58
CA GLU A 117 19.28 7.59 -10.70
C GLU A 117 17.86 7.40 -11.26
N CYS A 118 16.88 7.14 -10.39
CA CYS A 118 15.49 6.91 -10.81
C CYS A 118 14.60 8.16 -10.72
N LYS A 119 15.10 9.26 -10.15
CA LYS A 119 14.36 10.52 -9.94
C LYS A 119 13.03 10.29 -9.20
N GLY A 120 13.05 9.43 -8.18
CA GLY A 120 11.84 9.07 -7.41
C GLY A 120 10.96 7.99 -8.04
N LYS A 121 11.23 7.53 -9.26
CA LYS A 121 10.36 6.56 -9.96
C LYS A 121 10.44 5.13 -9.44
N ARG A 122 11.38 4.80 -8.55
CA ARG A 122 11.56 3.47 -7.90
C ARG A 122 11.95 2.29 -8.81
N TYR A 123 11.92 2.47 -10.13
CA TYR A 123 12.23 1.41 -11.11
C TYR A 123 13.41 1.79 -12.00
N ASN A 124 14.03 0.76 -12.57
CA ASN A 124 15.04 0.93 -13.59
C ASN A 124 14.42 1.29 -14.96
N ARG A 125 15.24 1.77 -15.89
CA ARG A 125 14.77 2.26 -17.20
C ARG A 125 14.02 1.18 -17.99
N GLU A 126 14.53 -0.05 -18.02
CA GLU A 126 13.94 -1.14 -18.82
C GLU A 126 12.53 -1.52 -18.35
N THR A 127 12.26 -1.39 -17.05
CA THR A 127 10.93 -1.65 -16.48
C THR A 127 9.95 -0.53 -16.80
N LEU A 128 10.42 0.73 -16.86
CA LEU A 128 9.61 1.89 -17.19
C LEU A 128 9.22 1.99 -18.68
N GLU A 129 9.89 1.23 -19.55
CA GLU A 129 9.54 1.14 -20.96
C GLU A 129 8.24 0.37 -21.22
N VAL A 130 7.86 -0.52 -20.30
CA VAL A 130 6.59 -1.25 -20.40
C VAL A 130 5.45 -0.31 -19.99
N LYS A 131 4.52 -0.06 -20.92
CA LYS A 131 3.44 0.91 -20.74
C LYS A 131 2.07 0.29 -20.96
N PHE A 132 1.17 0.48 -20.00
CA PHE A 132 -0.25 0.23 -20.18
C PHE A 132 -0.93 1.54 -20.57
N ARG A 133 -1.64 1.59 -21.70
CA ARG A 133 -2.33 2.81 -22.19
C ARG A 133 -1.42 4.06 -22.17
N GLY A 134 -0.16 3.89 -22.58
CA GLY A 134 0.84 4.97 -22.61
C GLY A 134 1.50 5.33 -21.28
N LYS A 135 1.12 4.68 -20.16
CA LYS A 135 1.63 4.96 -18.81
C LYS A 135 2.49 3.79 -18.29
N SER A 136 3.67 4.10 -17.77
CA SER A 136 4.51 3.12 -17.08
C SER A 136 3.94 2.79 -15.70
N ILE A 137 4.48 1.77 -15.04
CA ILE A 137 4.03 1.43 -13.69
C ILE A 137 4.30 2.55 -12.67
N ALA A 138 5.38 3.32 -12.83
CA ALA A 138 5.64 4.49 -11.99
C ALA A 138 4.60 5.59 -12.23
N ASP A 139 4.19 5.80 -13.48
CA ASP A 139 3.16 6.79 -13.80
C ASP A 139 1.81 6.38 -13.19
N VAL A 140 1.48 5.09 -13.21
CA VAL A 140 0.28 4.53 -12.57
C VAL A 140 0.31 4.72 -11.06
N LEU A 141 1.44 4.44 -10.40
CA LEU A 141 1.55 4.66 -8.96
C LEU A 141 1.44 6.15 -8.58
N ASN A 142 1.85 7.04 -9.47
CA ASN A 142 1.77 8.48 -9.24
C ASN A 142 0.37 9.08 -9.51
N MET A 143 -0.60 8.29 -10.01
CA MET A 143 -1.99 8.72 -10.20
C MET A 143 -2.70 8.91 -8.86
N THR A 144 -3.68 9.80 -8.82
CA THR A 144 -4.65 9.85 -7.72
C THR A 144 -5.59 8.64 -7.76
N VAL A 145 -6.32 8.38 -6.67
CA VAL A 145 -7.38 7.35 -6.66
C VAL A 145 -8.45 7.67 -7.71
N GLU A 146 -8.81 8.95 -7.85
CA GLU A 146 -9.78 9.44 -8.85
C GLU A 146 -9.30 9.16 -10.28
N ASP A 147 -8.07 9.57 -10.63
CA ASP A 147 -7.48 9.28 -11.94
C ASP A 147 -7.43 7.76 -12.19
N GLY A 148 -7.11 6.98 -11.15
CA GLY A 148 -7.07 5.53 -11.21
C GLY A 148 -8.43 4.91 -11.53
N LEU A 149 -9.53 5.45 -10.99
CA LEU A 149 -10.88 4.96 -11.25
C LEU A 149 -11.24 5.06 -12.73
N GLU A 150 -10.95 6.22 -13.35
CA GLU A 150 -11.16 6.42 -14.78
C GLU A 150 -10.21 5.54 -15.60
N PHE A 151 -8.92 5.54 -15.24
CA PHE A 151 -7.90 4.82 -15.99
C PHE A 151 -8.11 3.29 -16.00
N PHE A 152 -8.63 2.73 -14.91
CA PHE A 152 -8.92 1.30 -14.75
C PHE A 152 -10.41 0.96 -14.86
N ALA A 153 -11.25 1.82 -15.45
CA ALA A 153 -12.71 1.64 -15.51
C ALA A 153 -13.16 0.26 -16.04
N ASN A 154 -12.39 -0.35 -16.94
CA ASN A 154 -12.67 -1.65 -17.57
C ASN A 154 -11.97 -2.85 -16.89
N ILE A 155 -11.38 -2.67 -15.71
CA ILE A 155 -10.69 -3.74 -14.96
C ILE A 155 -11.34 -3.85 -13.57
N PRO A 156 -12.42 -4.65 -13.44
CA PRO A 156 -13.26 -4.67 -12.23
C PRO A 156 -12.48 -4.96 -10.94
N ARG A 157 -11.51 -5.88 -10.98
CA ARG A 157 -10.70 -6.24 -9.80
C ARG A 157 -9.89 -5.06 -9.23
N ILE A 158 -9.43 -4.17 -10.09
CA ILE A 158 -8.72 -2.95 -9.69
C ILE A 158 -9.72 -1.88 -9.28
N ARG A 159 -10.72 -1.64 -10.12
CA ARG A 159 -11.75 -0.62 -9.91
C ARG A 159 -12.46 -0.77 -8.56
N ASN A 160 -12.90 -1.96 -8.18
CA ASN A 160 -13.62 -2.18 -6.92
C ASN A 160 -12.82 -1.73 -5.68
N LYS A 161 -11.49 -1.92 -5.70
CA LYS A 161 -10.62 -1.47 -4.61
C LYS A 161 -10.46 0.05 -4.58
N LEU A 162 -10.35 0.67 -5.76
CA LEU A 162 -10.30 2.12 -5.89
C LEU A 162 -11.63 2.77 -5.48
N GLU A 163 -12.76 2.13 -5.77
CA GLU A 163 -14.09 2.61 -5.37
C GLU A 163 -14.23 2.62 -3.84
N THR A 164 -13.66 1.62 -3.14
CA THR A 164 -13.64 1.62 -1.67
C THR A 164 -12.85 2.80 -1.12
N LEU A 165 -11.67 3.09 -1.68
CA LEU A 165 -10.86 4.25 -1.28
C LEU A 165 -11.59 5.57 -1.55
N ASN A 166 -12.24 5.68 -2.71
CA ASN A 166 -13.02 6.85 -3.08
C ASN A 166 -14.23 7.07 -2.18
N ALA A 167 -14.96 6.00 -1.82
CA ALA A 167 -16.14 6.06 -0.96
C ALA A 167 -15.85 6.58 0.45
N VAL A 168 -14.62 6.38 0.96
CA VAL A 168 -14.17 6.94 2.25
C VAL A 168 -13.54 8.33 2.12
N GLY A 169 -13.63 8.97 0.95
CA GLY A 169 -13.16 10.34 0.72
C GLY A 169 -11.69 10.48 0.36
N LEU A 170 -11.00 9.39 -0.01
CA LEU A 170 -9.57 9.40 -0.35
C LEU A 170 -9.31 9.55 -1.85
N SER A 171 -10.18 10.26 -2.59
CA SER A 171 -10.05 10.41 -4.06
C SER A 171 -8.72 11.06 -4.49
N TYR A 172 -8.21 12.00 -3.68
CA TYR A 172 -7.06 12.84 -4.00
C TYR A 172 -5.70 12.22 -3.66
N ILE A 173 -5.64 11.11 -2.92
CA ILE A 173 -4.37 10.51 -2.53
C ILE A 173 -3.74 9.77 -3.71
N ARG A 174 -2.40 9.80 -3.80
CA ARG A 174 -1.68 9.02 -4.80
C ARG A 174 -1.66 7.54 -4.45
N LEU A 175 -1.66 6.68 -5.48
CA LEU A 175 -1.65 5.23 -5.29
C LEU A 175 -0.36 4.72 -4.65
N GLY A 176 0.80 5.31 -4.98
CA GLY A 176 2.11 4.80 -4.56
C GLY A 176 3.23 5.80 -4.41
#